data_AF-A0A246RSR5-F1
#
_entry.id   AF-A0A246RSR5-F1
#
_cell.length_a   1.000
_cell.length_b   1.000
_cell.length_c   1.000
_cell.angle_alpha   90.00
_cell.angle_beta   90.00
_cell.angle_gamma   90.00
#
_symmetry.space_group_name_H-M   'P 1'
#
loop_
_entity.id
_entity.type
_entity.pdbx_description
1 polymer ?
#
loop_
_entity_poly.entity_id
_entity_poly.type
_entity_poly.pdbx_seq_one_letter_code
_entity_poly.pdbx_strand_id
1 'polypeptide(L)'
;MIRDDGTLPARLHPVLVRDHQFPAAGFGRRGLDPREVRRFLIRVALELASLHQEVTRLTGENTRLKRLLRDRRSAQANRPPC
;
A
#
# COMPACT_ATOMS: atom_id res chain seq x y z
N MET A 1 1.99 16.44 14.17
CA MET A 1 1.78 15.15 14.86
C MET A 1 0.79 14.35 14.05
N ILE A 2 1.26 13.38 13.25
CA ILE A 2 0.40 12.43 12.55
C ILE A 2 0.51 11.13 13.34
N ARG A 3 -0.61 10.67 13.90
CA ARG A 3 -0.68 9.42 14.66
C ARG A 3 -0.81 8.27 13.66
N ASP A 4 0.20 7.41 13.65
CA ASP A 4 0.21 6.13 12.93
C ASP A 4 -0.58 5.09 13.74
N ASP A 5 -1.92 5.19 13.75
CA ASP A 5 -2.79 4.25 14.46
C ASP A 5 -3.00 2.93 13.68
N GLY A 6 -2.07 2.56 12.79
CA GLY A 6 -2.12 1.33 11.96
C GLY A 6 -3.28 1.27 10.96
N THR A 7 -4.23 2.19 11.05
CA THR A 7 -5.29 2.40 10.07
C THR A 7 -4.69 3.23 8.96
N LEU A 8 -4.05 2.55 8.01
CA LEU A 8 -3.64 3.15 6.75
C LEU A 8 -4.85 3.93 6.20
N PRO A 9 -4.71 5.23 5.84
CA PRO A 9 -5.78 5.96 5.17
C PRO A 9 -6.27 5.08 4.03
N ALA A 10 -7.60 4.94 3.87
CA ALA A 10 -8.22 4.00 2.93
C ALA A 10 -7.41 3.97 1.63
N ARG A 11 -6.60 2.91 1.47
CA ARG A 11 -5.53 2.93 0.47
C ARG A 11 -6.18 3.06 -0.89
N LEU A 12 -5.75 4.06 -1.65
CA LEU A 12 -6.23 4.26 -3.01
C LEU A 12 -6.01 2.96 -3.79
N HIS A 13 -7.06 2.39 -4.37
CA HIS A 13 -6.94 1.11 -5.08
C HIS A 13 -6.45 1.37 -6.50
N PRO A 14 -5.43 0.64 -7.03
CA PRO A 14 -4.89 0.85 -8.37
C PRO A 14 -5.96 0.93 -9.48
N VAL A 15 -6.98 0.08 -9.41
CA VAL A 15 -8.11 0.09 -10.36
C VAL A 15 -8.89 1.40 -10.31
N LEU A 16 -9.14 1.93 -9.10
CA LEU A 16 -9.84 3.21 -8.95
C LEU A 16 -9.03 4.37 -9.53
N VAL A 17 -7.69 4.33 -9.43
CA VAL A 17 -6.80 5.34 -10.04
C VAL A 17 -6.88 5.29 -11.56
N ARG A 18 -6.74 4.09 -12.13
CA ARG A 18 -6.73 3.89 -13.59
C ARG A 18 -8.07 4.27 -14.24
N ASP A 19 -9.16 3.99 -13.54
CA ASP A 19 -10.52 4.14 -14.05
C ASP A 19 -11.15 5.50 -13.66
N HIS A 20 -10.40 6.34 -12.93
CA HIS A 20 -10.84 7.68 -12.58
C HIS A 20 -10.96 8.57 -13.82
N GLN A 21 -12.07 9.31 -13.91
CA GLN A 21 -12.33 10.27 -14.98
C GLN A 21 -12.48 11.66 -14.37
N PHE A 22 -11.65 12.60 -14.81
CA PHE A 22 -11.77 13.98 -14.42
C PHE A 22 -12.82 14.70 -15.29
N PRO A 23 -13.62 15.61 -14.71
CA PRO A 23 -14.51 16.44 -15.50
C PRO A 23 -13.69 17.35 -16.43
N ALA A 24 -14.24 17.63 -17.62
CA ALA A 24 -13.65 18.60 -18.53
C ALA A 24 -13.61 20.00 -17.88
N ALA A 25 -12.61 20.79 -18.25
CA ALA A 25 -12.56 22.19 -17.82
C ALA A 25 -13.80 22.93 -18.35
N GLY A 26 -14.45 23.71 -17.47
CA GLY A 26 -15.60 24.54 -17.84
C GLY A 26 -15.25 25.61 -18.89
N PHE A 27 -16.27 26.18 -19.51
CA PHE A 27 -16.12 27.18 -20.57
C PHE A 27 -15.20 28.33 -20.15
N GLY A 28 -14.23 28.71 -21.00
CA GLY A 28 -13.26 29.76 -20.73
C GLY A 28 -12.03 29.35 -19.92
N ARG A 29 -11.91 28.09 -19.49
CA ARG A 29 -10.72 27.55 -18.80
C ARG A 29 -9.95 26.58 -19.70
N ARG A 30 -8.60 26.63 -19.65
CA ARG A 30 -7.75 25.58 -20.23
C ARG A 30 -7.55 24.46 -19.22
N GLY A 31 -7.85 23.23 -19.62
CA GLY A 31 -7.57 22.00 -18.87
C GLY A 31 -6.29 21.31 -19.35
N LEU A 32 -5.89 20.25 -18.64
CA LEU A 32 -4.84 19.33 -19.09
C LEU A 32 -5.33 18.47 -20.25
N ASP A 33 -4.41 17.99 -21.10
CA ASP A 33 -4.74 17.02 -22.14
C ASP A 33 -5.27 15.72 -21.51
N PRO A 34 -6.52 15.31 -21.79
CA PRO A 34 -7.11 14.09 -21.24
C PRO A 34 -6.27 12.83 -21.53
N ARG A 35 -5.55 12.79 -22.66
CA ARG A 35 -4.68 11.66 -23.02
C ARG A 35 -3.43 11.61 -22.16
N GLU A 36 -2.85 12.76 -21.85
CA GLU A 36 -1.71 12.85 -20.95
C GLU A 36 -2.08 12.45 -19.52
N VAL A 37 -3.20 12.98 -19.03
CA VAL A 37 -3.75 12.61 -17.71
C VAL A 37 -4.01 11.10 -17.65
N ARG A 38 -4.61 10.51 -18.68
CA ARG A 38 -4.85 9.06 -18.72
C ARG A 38 -3.55 8.25 -18.67
N ARG A 39 -2.52 8.64 -19.41
CA ARG A 39 -1.19 7.98 -19.38
C ARG A 39 -0.56 8.06 -18.00
N PHE A 40 -0.67 9.22 -17.35
CA PHE A 40 -0.17 9.42 -16.00
C PHE A 40 -0.91 8.53 -14.99
N LEU A 41 -2.25 8.50 -15.03
CA LEU A 41 -3.06 7.64 -14.14
C LEU A 41 -2.72 6.15 -14.30
N ILE A 42 -2.46 5.69 -15.52
CA ILE A 42 -2.02 4.30 -15.76
C ILE A 42 -0.67 4.03 -15.08
N ARG A 43 0.31 4.93 -15.21
CA ARG A 43 1.61 4.78 -14.55
C ARG A 43 1.47 4.75 -13.03
N VAL A 44 0.72 5.69 -12.47
CA VAL A 44 0.47 5.76 -11.02
C VAL A 44 -0.21 4.48 -10.53
N ALA A 45 -1.18 3.96 -11.26
CA ALA A 45 -1.84 2.71 -10.90
C ALA A 45 -0.86 1.51 -10.88
N LEU A 46 0.06 1.44 -11.84
CA LEU A 46 1.08 0.39 -11.88
C LEU A 46 2.06 0.49 -10.72
N GLU A 47 2.57 1.68 -10.43
CA GLU A 47 3.48 1.91 -9.30
C GLU A 47 2.80 1.59 -7.97
N LEU A 48 1.53 1.99 -7.81
CA LEU A 48 0.74 1.69 -6.62
C LEU A 48 0.49 0.19 -6.46
N ALA A 49 0.26 -0.53 -7.55
CA ALA A 49 0.14 -1.99 -7.53
C ALA A 49 1.46 -2.66 -7.09
N SER A 50 2.60 -2.18 -7.59
CA SER A 50 3.93 -2.66 -7.18
C SER A 50 4.17 -2.46 -5.68
N LEU A 51 3.90 -1.24 -5.18
CA LEU A 51 4.05 -0.92 -3.77
C LEU A 51 3.13 -1.76 -2.87
N HIS A 52 1.90 -2.02 -3.31
CA HIS A 52 0.98 -2.88 -2.59
C HIS A 52 1.51 -4.32 -2.49
N GLN A 53 2.04 -4.87 -3.59
CA GLN A 53 2.66 -6.21 -3.59
C GLN A 53 3.87 -6.29 -2.66
N GLU A 54 4.72 -5.27 -2.67
CA GLU A 54 5.89 -5.19 -1.78
C GLU A 54 5.48 -5.15 -0.31
N VAL A 55 4.48 -4.32 0.04
CA VAL A 55 3.96 -4.27 1.40
C VAL A 55 3.41 -5.64 1.82
N THR A 56 2.60 -6.29 0.98
CA THR A 56 2.06 -7.62 1.29
C THR A 56 3.19 -8.65 1.50
N ARG A 57 4.23 -8.64 0.65
CA ARG A 57 5.40 -9.50 0.79
C ARG A 57 6.12 -9.25 2.12
N LEU A 58 6.43 -7.99 2.42
CA LEU A 58 7.15 -7.60 3.64
C LEU A 58 6.34 -7.88 4.90
N THR A 59 5.01 -7.73 4.87
CA THR A 59 4.13 -8.12 5.97
C THR A 59 4.15 -9.63 6.19
N GLY A 60 4.16 -10.42 5.11
CA GLY A 60 4.32 -11.87 5.19
C GLY A 60 5.64 -12.30 5.82
N GLU A 61 6.75 -11.70 5.37
CA GLU A 61 8.09 -11.94 5.92
C GLU A 61 8.18 -11.55 7.39
N ASN A 62 7.68 -10.37 7.76
CA ASN A 62 7.61 -9.92 9.15
C ASN A 62 6.79 -10.88 10.02
N THR A 63 5.66 -11.38 9.51
CA THR A 63 4.81 -12.33 10.24
C THR A 63 5.56 -13.63 10.49
N ARG A 64 6.29 -14.14 9.50
CA ARG A 64 7.13 -15.34 9.63
C ARG A 64 8.24 -15.14 10.66
N LEU A 65 8.99 -14.04 10.58
CA LEU A 65 10.07 -13.73 11.51
C LEU A 65 9.55 -13.60 12.95
N LYS A 66 8.43 -12.90 13.14
CA LYS A 66 7.79 -12.76 14.46
C LYS A 66 7.36 -14.11 15.04
N ARG A 67 6.89 -15.06 14.22
CA ARG A 67 6.58 -16.43 14.68
C ARG A 67 7.83 -17.17 15.15
N LEU A 68 8.89 -17.19 14.34
CA LEU A 68 10.15 -17.84 14.71
C LEU A 68 10.73 -17.31 16.03
N LEU A 69 10.68 -15.98 16.23
CA LEU A 69 11.11 -15.36 17.48
C LEU A 69 10.23 -15.77 18.66
N ARG A 70 8.91 -15.87 18.47
CA ARG A 70 7.97 -16.32 19.49
C ARG A 70 8.26 -17.77 19.88
N ASP A 71 8.42 -18.66 18.90
CA ASP A 71 8.65 -20.09 19.14
C ASP A 71 9.95 -20.32 19.93
N ARG A 72 11.01 -19.60 19.56
CA ARG A 72 12.28 -19.62 20.29
C ARG A 72 12.12 -19.14 21.74
N ARG A 73 11.37 -18.04 21.95
CA ARG A 73 11.12 -17.50 23.29
C ARG A 73 10.31 -18.48 24.14
N SER A 74 9.31 -19.13 23.57
CA SER A 74 8.52 -20.16 24.24
C SER A 74 9.36 -21.39 24.61
N ALA A 75 10.24 -21.85 23.71
CA ALA A 75 11.14 -22.97 23.99
C ALA A 75 12.10 -22.67 25.15
N GLN A 76 12.61 -21.43 25.23
CA GLN A 76 13.47 -21.01 26.34
C GLN A 76 12.69 -20.88 27.66
N ALA A 77 11.44 -20.39 27.61
CA ALA A 77 10.60 -20.22 28.79
C ALA A 77 10.12 -21.57 29.37
N ASN A 78 9.94 -22.57 28.52
CA ASN A 78 9.54 -23.92 28.91
C ASN A 78 10.74 -24.83 29.25
N ARG A 79 11.95 -24.27 29.31
CA ARG A 79 13.14 -25.00 29.76
C ARG A 79 13.10 -25.04 31.30
N PRO A 80 13.02 -26.21 31.94
CA PRO A 80 12.96 -26.29 33.39
C PRO A 80 14.23 -25.69 34.00
N PRO A 81 14.13 -24.96 35.13
CA PRO A 81 15.30 -24.56 35.89
C PRO A 81 16.03 -25.83 36.38
N CYS A 82 17.36 -25.82 36.27
CA CYS A 82 18.23 -26.90 36.77
C CYS A 82 18.09 -27.10 38.27
#